data_AF-A0AB73AL53-F1
#
_entry.id   AF-A0AB73AL53-F1
#
_cell.length_a   1.000
_cell.length_b   1.000
_cell.length_c   1.000
_cell.angle_alpha   90.00
_cell.angle_beta   90.00
_cell.angle_gamma   90.00
#
_symmetry.space_group_name_H-M   'P 1'
#
loop_
_entity.id
_entity.type
_entity.pdbx_description
1 polymer ?
#
loop_
_entity_poly.entity_id
_entity_poly.type
_entity_poly.pdbx_seq_one_letter_code
_entity_poly.pdbx_strand_id
1 'polypeptide(L)'
;MTTRMYVINTLSNMHVGSGEVNYGVIDNLIQRDSVTNLPNINSSGLKGAIREYFKENENLVRELFGSAPKDEKTLPGKVRFFEANLLSMPVRSDKVPFLMATSDEVLQELITKMKFFNCEEATQYISHLSTLLDNIKTQAQGTDFAYVFDPSLQGAIIEEVSIRATCPSHIPLQLSLKKLLGDRLVILSHKYFSILSDDNHLPVLSRNNLENGQSANLWYEQVLPRYSRLYFMLMDGNAQSEYLKKFRDTLCTPSTIIQIGANASIGYGYCQISELSPF
;
A
#
# COMPACT_ATOMS: atom_id res chain seq x y z
N MET A 1 10.42 -18.14 14.52
CA MET A 1 10.24 -16.79 13.94
C MET A 1 8.81 -16.69 13.53
N THR A 2 8.13 -15.60 13.89
CA THR A 2 6.74 -15.38 13.53
C THR A 2 6.69 -14.23 12.52
N THR A 3 5.88 -14.36 11.48
CA THR A 3 5.67 -13.30 10.51
C THR A 3 4.23 -12.81 10.61
N ARG A 4 4.07 -11.49 10.68
CA ARG A 4 2.76 -10.84 10.73
C ARG A 4 2.62 -9.91 9.55
N MET A 5 1.41 -9.84 9.00
CA MET A 5 1.09 -8.93 7.91
C MET A 5 0.45 -7.66 8.47
N TYR A 6 0.85 -6.51 7.92
CA TYR A 6 0.29 -5.21 8.24
C TYR A 6 -0.22 -4.54 6.98
N VAL A 7 -1.25 -3.71 7.14
CA VAL A 7 -1.87 -2.90 6.09
C VAL A 7 -1.65 -1.43 6.41
N ILE A 8 -1.17 -0.68 5.44
CA ILE A 8 -1.02 0.77 5.49
C ILE A 8 -2.22 1.38 4.76
N ASN A 9 -3.01 2.20 5.45
CA ASN A 9 -4.11 2.98 4.87
C ASN A 9 -3.68 4.45 4.79
N THR A 10 -3.47 4.97 3.58
CA THR A 10 -3.06 6.37 3.38
C THR A 10 -4.21 7.34 3.67
N LEU A 11 -3.96 8.36 4.49
CA LEU A 11 -4.94 9.41 4.84
C LEU A 11 -4.72 10.69 4.02
N SER A 12 -3.48 10.91 3.59
CA SER A 12 -3.03 12.00 2.73
C SER A 12 -2.29 11.44 1.52
N ASN A 13 -2.06 12.28 0.50
CA ASN A 13 -1.20 11.90 -0.60
C ASN A 13 0.20 11.59 -0.06
N MET A 14 0.88 10.63 -0.68
CA MET A 14 2.15 10.12 -0.21
C MET A 14 3.20 10.24 -1.30
N HIS A 15 4.34 10.85 -0.98
CA HIS A 15 5.52 10.87 -1.84
C HIS A 15 6.65 10.11 -1.15
N VAL A 16 6.85 8.85 -1.52
CA VAL A 16 8.05 8.10 -1.13
C VAL A 16 8.99 8.14 -2.31
N GLY A 17 9.91 9.10 -2.34
CA GLY A 17 10.76 9.34 -3.51
C GLY A 17 11.69 8.16 -3.86
N SER A 18 11.85 7.89 -5.15
CA SER A 18 12.79 6.85 -5.64
C SER A 18 14.24 7.16 -5.31
N GLY A 19 14.58 8.46 -5.15
CA GLY A 19 15.96 8.92 -4.92
C GLY A 19 16.83 8.85 -6.16
N GLU A 20 16.27 8.45 -7.30
CA GLU A 20 16.96 8.40 -8.58
C GLU A 20 16.84 9.74 -9.28
N VAL A 21 17.93 10.15 -9.96
CA VAL A 21 17.89 11.32 -10.84
C VAL A 21 17.06 10.94 -12.06
N ASN A 22 15.84 11.47 -12.13
CA ASN A 22 15.00 11.26 -13.30
C ASN A 22 15.29 12.35 -14.36
N TYR A 23 15.57 11.92 -15.59
CA TYR A 23 15.73 12.80 -16.74
C TYR A 23 14.43 12.91 -17.58
N GLY A 24 13.33 12.34 -17.08
CA GLY A 24 12.00 12.42 -17.69
C GLY A 24 11.25 13.73 -17.40
N VAL A 25 9.97 13.77 -17.77
CA VAL A 25 9.10 14.95 -17.59
C VAL A 25 8.74 15.20 -16.11
N ILE A 26 8.83 14.17 -15.28
CA ILE A 26 8.54 14.24 -13.85
C ILE A 26 9.86 14.21 -13.08
N ASP A 27 10.22 15.32 -12.43
CA ASP A 27 11.50 15.43 -11.70
C ASP A 27 11.59 14.43 -10.54
N ASN A 28 10.52 14.31 -9.75
CA ASN A 28 10.49 13.47 -8.55
C ASN A 28 9.44 12.36 -8.66
N LEU A 29 9.89 11.16 -9.01
CA LEU A 29 9.06 9.95 -9.03
C LEU A 29 8.97 9.29 -7.66
N ILE A 30 7.87 8.55 -7.42
CA ILE A 30 7.76 7.69 -6.25
C ILE A 30 8.49 6.36 -6.47
N GLN A 31 8.73 5.62 -5.39
CA GLN A 31 9.31 4.28 -5.42
C GLN A 31 8.39 3.27 -6.10
N ARG A 32 9.01 2.38 -6.86
CA ARG A 32 8.36 1.26 -7.55
C ARG A 32 9.06 -0.05 -7.22
N ASP A 33 8.28 -1.11 -7.21
CA ASP A 33 8.79 -2.46 -7.14
C ASP A 33 9.50 -2.83 -8.45
N SER A 34 10.72 -3.35 -8.36
CA SER A 34 11.57 -3.58 -9.54
C SER A 34 11.06 -4.68 -10.48
N VAL A 35 10.14 -5.53 -10.00
CA VAL A 35 9.62 -6.67 -10.77
C VAL A 35 8.29 -6.31 -11.41
N THR A 36 7.36 -5.76 -10.62
CA THR A 36 5.99 -5.45 -11.05
C THR A 36 5.85 -4.03 -11.59
N ASN A 37 6.81 -3.16 -11.33
CA ASN A 37 6.75 -1.72 -11.58
C ASN A 37 5.59 -1.02 -10.87
N LEU A 38 4.89 -1.69 -9.93
CA LEU A 38 3.83 -1.06 -9.14
C LEU A 38 4.43 -0.16 -8.06
N PRO A 39 3.74 0.92 -7.65
CA PRO A 39 4.15 1.73 -6.51
C PRO A 39 4.43 0.88 -5.27
N ASN A 40 5.54 1.16 -4.60
CA ASN A 40 5.90 0.46 -3.37
C ASN A 40 6.57 1.42 -2.36
N ILE A 41 6.84 0.90 -1.17
CA ILE A 41 7.68 1.56 -0.17
C ILE A 41 8.80 0.60 0.18
N ASN A 42 10.04 0.98 -0.12
CA ASN A 42 11.19 0.17 0.23
C ASN A 42 11.28 -0.05 1.75
N SER A 43 11.71 -1.25 2.14
CA SER A 43 11.77 -1.67 3.55
C SER A 43 12.61 -0.73 4.42
N SER A 44 13.63 -0.09 3.85
CA SER A 44 14.46 0.91 4.53
C SER A 44 13.69 2.19 4.87
N GLY A 45 12.93 2.73 3.92
CA GLY A 45 12.09 3.91 4.12
C GLY A 45 10.96 3.65 5.12
N LEU A 46 10.31 2.49 4.99
CA LEU A 46 9.29 2.05 5.93
C LEU A 46 9.85 1.88 7.36
N LYS A 47 10.95 1.14 7.50
CA LYS A 47 11.61 0.92 8.80
C LYS A 47 12.05 2.24 9.42
N GLY A 48 12.62 3.15 8.62
CA GLY A 48 13.08 4.47 9.06
C GLY A 48 11.95 5.34 9.61
N ALA A 49 10.85 5.45 8.86
CA ALA A 49 9.68 6.23 9.26
C ALA A 49 9.05 5.71 10.57
N ILE A 50 8.86 4.39 10.68
CA ILE A 50 8.32 3.79 11.90
C ILE A 50 9.31 3.93 13.05
N ARG A 51 10.63 3.77 12.83
CA ARG A 51 11.66 4.00 13.86
C ARG A 51 11.61 5.43 14.41
N GLU A 52 11.48 6.43 13.54
CA GLU A 52 11.37 7.84 13.90
C GLU A 52 10.13 8.11 14.75
N TYR A 53 9.00 7.50 14.42
CA TYR A 53 7.77 7.61 15.23
C TYR A 53 7.98 7.12 16.68
N PHE A 54 8.76 6.06 16.86
CA PHE A 54 9.06 5.48 18.18
C PHE A 54 10.26 6.12 18.90
N LYS A 55 10.87 7.20 18.37
CA LYS A 55 12.15 7.75 18.87
C LYS A 55 12.18 8.09 20.36
N GLU A 56 11.05 8.51 20.93
CA GLU A 56 10.92 8.87 22.35
C GLU A 56 11.02 7.65 23.28
N ASN A 57 10.92 6.43 22.74
CA ASN A 57 11.08 5.18 23.48
C ASN A 57 12.38 4.47 23.06
N GLU A 58 13.51 5.04 23.50
CA GLU A 58 14.87 4.60 23.13
C GLU A 58 15.10 3.10 23.33
N ASN A 59 14.60 2.52 24.44
CA ASN A 59 14.75 1.09 24.73
C ASN A 59 14.03 0.22 23.70
N LEU A 60 12.79 0.59 23.33
CA LEU A 60 12.04 -0.11 22.28
C LEU A 60 12.74 0.04 20.93
N VAL A 61 13.21 1.25 20.61
CA VAL A 61 13.92 1.52 19.35
C VAL A 61 15.17 0.66 19.24
N ARG A 62 16.02 0.68 20.27
CA ARG A 62 17.27 -0.09 20.30
C ARG A 62 17.02 -1.59 20.18
N GLU A 63 16.01 -2.10 20.89
CA GLU A 63 15.65 -3.51 20.90
C GLU A 63 15.10 -3.99 19.55
N LEU A 64 14.13 -3.25 18.98
CA LEU A 64 13.42 -3.71 17.78
C LEU A 64 14.14 -3.30 16.50
N PHE A 65 14.63 -2.06 16.41
CA PHE A 65 15.20 -1.51 15.18
C PHE A 65 16.73 -1.62 15.12
N GLY A 66 17.37 -1.74 16.28
CA GLY A 66 18.82 -1.84 16.44
C GLY A 66 19.45 -0.56 16.99
N SER A 67 20.76 -0.64 17.24
CA SER A 67 21.59 0.46 17.74
C SER A 67 21.59 1.72 16.86
N ALA A 68 21.89 2.86 17.48
CA ALA A 68 22.09 4.10 16.75
C ALA A 68 23.42 4.05 15.94
N PRO A 69 23.53 4.84 14.86
CA PRO A 69 24.81 5.02 14.19
C PRO A 69 25.84 5.56 15.21
N LYS A 70 27.02 4.92 15.27
CA LYS A 70 28.15 5.26 16.17
C LYS A 70 28.02 4.82 17.64
N ASP A 71 27.12 3.91 17.97
CA ASP A 71 27.17 3.21 19.27
C ASP A 71 28.45 2.37 19.40
N GLU A 72 29.09 2.37 20.59
CA GLU A 72 30.29 1.55 20.88
C GLU A 72 30.06 0.05 20.69
N LYS A 73 28.83 -0.42 20.92
CA LYS A 73 28.39 -1.80 20.67
C LYS A 73 27.14 -1.78 19.80
N THR A 74 27.30 -2.16 18.53
CA THR A 74 26.21 -2.24 17.56
C THR A 74 25.41 -3.53 17.74
N LEU A 75 24.11 -3.40 18.01
CA LEU A 75 23.17 -4.51 18.03
C LEU A 75 22.25 -4.47 16.80
N PRO A 76 22.05 -5.58 16.08
CA PRO A 76 21.05 -5.65 15.03
C PRO A 76 19.65 -5.60 15.63
N GLY A 77 18.71 -4.97 14.91
CA GLY A 77 17.30 -4.98 15.30
C GLY A 77 16.69 -6.38 15.28
N LYS A 78 15.77 -6.64 16.21
CA LYS A 78 15.08 -7.95 16.33
C LYS A 78 13.92 -8.14 15.35
N VAL A 79 13.46 -7.07 14.69
CA VAL A 79 12.44 -7.15 13.64
C VAL A 79 13.02 -6.92 12.25
N ARG A 80 12.48 -7.64 11.27
CA ARG A 80 12.82 -7.52 9.85
C ARG A 80 11.60 -7.02 9.10
N PHE A 81 11.74 -5.82 8.52
CA PHE A 81 10.74 -5.22 7.65
C PHE A 81 10.97 -5.69 6.22
N PHE A 82 9.87 -6.05 5.55
CA PHE A 82 9.84 -6.22 4.10
C PHE A 82 9.25 -4.97 3.44
N GLU A 83 9.40 -4.82 2.14
CA GLU A 83 8.79 -3.71 1.39
C GLU A 83 7.26 -3.69 1.56
N ALA A 84 6.67 -2.49 1.47
CA ALA A 84 5.21 -2.35 1.39
C ALA A 84 4.78 -2.35 -0.08
N ASN A 85 4.03 -3.37 -0.49
CA ASN A 85 3.51 -3.50 -1.86
C ASN A 85 2.12 -2.88 -1.96
N LEU A 86 1.82 -2.26 -3.10
CA LEU A 86 0.48 -1.75 -3.38
C LEU A 86 -0.55 -2.89 -3.35
N LEU A 87 -1.64 -2.67 -2.61
CA LEU A 87 -2.76 -3.60 -2.50
C LEU A 87 -3.96 -3.13 -3.30
N SER A 88 -4.33 -1.87 -3.11
CA SER A 88 -5.41 -1.22 -3.84
C SER A 88 -5.24 0.29 -3.82
N MET A 89 -5.81 0.99 -4.79
CA MET A 89 -5.77 2.46 -4.85
C MET A 89 -7.07 3.04 -5.40
N PRO A 90 -7.45 4.27 -5.02
CA PRO A 90 -8.63 4.89 -5.57
C PRO A 90 -8.42 5.30 -7.03
N VAL A 91 -9.41 5.03 -7.85
CA VAL A 91 -9.47 5.45 -9.25
C VAL A 91 -10.82 6.12 -9.52
N ARG A 92 -10.86 7.17 -10.36
CA ARG A 92 -12.10 7.89 -10.62
C ARG A 92 -13.09 7.02 -11.39
N SER A 93 -14.36 7.28 -11.14
CA SER A 93 -15.47 6.68 -11.86
C SER A 93 -16.54 7.72 -12.15
N ASP A 94 -17.37 7.46 -13.16
CA ASP A 94 -18.53 8.29 -13.52
C ASP A 94 -19.71 8.13 -12.55
N LYS A 95 -19.79 7.02 -11.81
CA LYS A 95 -20.93 6.72 -10.92
C LYS A 95 -20.73 7.12 -9.47
N VAL A 96 -19.49 7.06 -8.98
CA VAL A 96 -19.11 7.38 -7.60
C VAL A 96 -17.77 8.12 -7.63
N PRO A 97 -17.46 8.94 -6.60
CA PRO A 97 -16.23 9.74 -6.62
C PRO A 97 -14.95 8.94 -6.88
N PHE A 98 -14.89 7.71 -6.36
CA PHE A 98 -13.83 6.76 -6.67
C PHE A 98 -14.27 5.31 -6.41
N LEU A 99 -13.61 4.38 -7.09
CA LEU A 99 -13.60 2.94 -6.79
C LEU A 99 -12.22 2.57 -6.23
N MET A 100 -12.17 1.62 -5.30
CA MET A 100 -10.89 1.03 -4.87
C MET A 100 -10.49 -0.03 -5.88
N ALA A 101 -9.51 0.27 -6.74
CA ALA A 101 -9.01 -0.67 -7.75
C ALA A 101 -7.91 -1.58 -7.20
N THR A 102 -7.94 -2.83 -7.63
CA THR A 102 -6.85 -3.82 -7.51
C THR A 102 -6.87 -4.73 -8.74
N SER A 103 -5.96 -5.70 -8.83
CA SER A 103 -5.94 -6.68 -9.91
C SER A 103 -5.82 -8.11 -9.44
N ASP A 104 -6.19 -9.03 -10.32
CA ASP A 104 -5.99 -10.46 -10.12
C ASP A 104 -4.55 -10.83 -9.77
N GLU A 105 -3.55 -10.28 -10.47
CA GLU A 105 -2.14 -10.52 -10.15
C GLU A 105 -1.71 -9.96 -8.79
N VAL A 106 -2.18 -8.77 -8.38
CA VAL A 106 -1.88 -8.21 -7.05
C VAL A 106 -2.46 -9.11 -5.94
N LEU A 107 -3.67 -9.61 -6.13
CA LEU A 107 -4.30 -10.54 -5.19
C LEU A 107 -3.58 -11.91 -5.17
N GLN A 108 -3.14 -12.39 -6.33
CA GLN A 108 -2.36 -13.63 -6.44
C GLN A 108 -1.02 -13.49 -5.71
N GLU A 109 -0.32 -12.38 -5.87
CA GLU A 109 0.93 -12.07 -5.19
C GLU A 109 0.72 -11.97 -3.67
N LEU A 110 -0.36 -11.34 -3.23
CA LEU A 110 -0.72 -11.29 -1.81
C LEU A 110 -0.89 -12.70 -1.22
N ILE A 111 -1.64 -13.58 -1.89
CA ILE A 111 -1.82 -14.99 -1.46
C ILE A 111 -0.46 -15.69 -1.39
N THR A 112 0.38 -15.50 -2.42
CA THR A 112 1.71 -16.09 -2.51
C THR A 112 2.59 -15.65 -1.34
N LYS A 113 2.65 -14.35 -1.04
CA LYS A 113 3.39 -13.83 0.12
C LYS A 113 2.83 -14.34 1.44
N MET A 114 1.51 -14.33 1.64
CA MET A 114 0.90 -14.88 2.86
C MET A 114 1.31 -16.35 3.11
N LYS A 115 1.36 -17.17 2.06
CA LYS A 115 1.79 -18.58 2.12
C LYS A 115 3.29 -18.71 2.38
N PHE A 116 4.13 -18.00 1.62
CA PHE A 116 5.59 -18.11 1.75
C PHE A 116 6.11 -17.63 3.11
N PHE A 117 5.51 -16.59 3.66
CA PHE A 117 5.87 -16.07 4.98
C PHE A 117 5.20 -16.83 6.15
N ASN A 118 4.36 -17.84 5.85
CA ASN A 118 3.62 -18.64 6.81
C ASN A 118 2.85 -17.80 7.84
N CYS A 119 2.12 -16.80 7.36
CA CYS A 119 1.30 -15.92 8.20
C CYS A 119 0.07 -16.68 8.71
N GLU A 120 0.12 -17.20 9.94
CA GLU A 120 -0.95 -18.02 10.53
C GLU A 120 -2.31 -17.30 10.51
N GLU A 121 -2.32 -16.00 10.83
CA GLU A 121 -3.51 -15.16 10.85
C GLU A 121 -4.16 -14.96 9.47
N ALA A 122 -3.43 -15.24 8.39
CA ALA A 122 -3.89 -15.06 7.02
C ALA A 122 -4.64 -16.27 6.44
N THR A 123 -4.73 -17.38 7.16
CA THR A 123 -5.27 -18.66 6.62
C THR A 123 -6.66 -18.52 6.00
N GLN A 124 -7.59 -17.85 6.68
CA GLN A 124 -8.95 -17.63 6.16
C GLN A 124 -8.96 -16.63 5.00
N TYR A 125 -8.11 -15.61 5.03
CA TYR A 125 -7.95 -14.67 3.92
C TYR A 125 -7.45 -15.37 2.66
N ILE A 126 -6.45 -16.26 2.79
CA ILE A 126 -5.95 -17.07 1.68
C ILE A 126 -7.09 -17.87 1.02
N SER A 127 -7.94 -18.52 1.82
CA SER A 127 -9.09 -19.27 1.33
C SER A 127 -10.07 -18.38 0.56
N HIS A 128 -10.51 -17.28 1.18
CA HIS A 128 -11.45 -16.35 0.56
C HIS A 128 -10.89 -15.69 -0.72
N LEU A 129 -9.61 -15.29 -0.72
CA LEU A 129 -8.95 -14.70 -1.88
C LEU A 129 -8.80 -15.71 -3.02
N SER A 130 -8.43 -16.96 -2.71
CA SER A 130 -8.29 -18.03 -3.71
C SER A 130 -9.64 -18.31 -4.38
N THR A 131 -10.71 -18.48 -3.60
CA THR A 131 -12.07 -18.67 -4.14
C THR A 131 -12.53 -17.48 -4.99
N LEU A 132 -12.25 -16.25 -4.55
CA LEU A 132 -12.59 -15.06 -5.32
C LEU A 132 -11.85 -15.02 -6.67
N LEU A 133 -10.54 -15.30 -6.67
CA LEU A 133 -9.74 -15.33 -7.89
C LEU A 133 -10.18 -16.42 -8.86
N ASP A 134 -10.48 -17.63 -8.36
CA ASP A 134 -10.96 -18.73 -9.19
C ASP A 134 -12.27 -18.35 -9.89
N ASN A 135 -13.23 -17.79 -9.14
CA ASN A 135 -14.50 -17.32 -9.69
C ASN A 135 -14.31 -16.20 -10.73
N ILE A 136 -13.41 -15.24 -10.46
CA ILE A 136 -13.10 -14.15 -11.40
C ILE A 136 -12.49 -14.71 -12.69
N LYS A 137 -11.54 -15.64 -12.60
CA LYS A 137 -10.89 -16.27 -13.75
C LYS A 137 -11.88 -17.09 -14.58
N THR A 138 -12.75 -17.87 -13.93
CA THR A 138 -13.82 -18.62 -14.59
C THR A 138 -14.79 -17.69 -15.33
N GLN A 139 -15.19 -16.59 -14.69
CA GLN A 139 -16.11 -15.61 -15.30
C GLN A 139 -15.45 -14.84 -16.45
N ALA A 140 -14.17 -14.51 -16.33
CA ALA A 140 -13.43 -13.77 -17.36
C ALA A 140 -13.12 -14.60 -18.61
N GLN A 141 -13.06 -15.94 -18.51
CA GLN A 141 -12.79 -16.83 -19.66
C GLN A 141 -11.54 -16.42 -20.48
N GLY A 142 -10.52 -15.88 -19.80
CA GLY A 142 -9.28 -15.41 -20.44
C GLY A 142 -9.37 -14.06 -21.16
N THR A 143 -10.48 -13.35 -21.05
CA THR A 143 -10.61 -11.98 -21.59
C THR A 143 -10.30 -10.93 -20.53
N ASP A 144 -9.92 -9.76 -21.01
CA ASP A 144 -9.83 -8.53 -20.22
C ASP A 144 -11.17 -8.23 -19.48
N PHE A 145 -11.10 -7.80 -18.22
CA PHE A 145 -12.27 -7.60 -17.36
C PHE A 145 -12.12 -6.44 -16.36
N ALA A 146 -13.28 -5.99 -15.85
CA ALA A 146 -13.42 -5.07 -14.73
C ALA A 146 -14.64 -5.48 -13.90
N TYR A 147 -14.46 -6.03 -12.71
CA TYR A 147 -15.55 -6.51 -11.86
C TYR A 147 -15.76 -5.68 -10.62
N VAL A 148 -16.99 -5.19 -10.45
CA VAL A 148 -17.48 -4.51 -9.24
C VAL A 148 -18.42 -5.43 -8.46
N PHE A 149 -18.59 -5.17 -7.17
CA PHE A 149 -19.37 -6.02 -6.26
C PHE A 149 -20.60 -5.33 -5.69
N ASP A 150 -21.06 -4.28 -6.37
CA ASP A 150 -22.28 -3.54 -6.06
C ASP A 150 -23.10 -3.39 -7.36
N PRO A 151 -24.34 -3.91 -7.41
CA PRO A 151 -25.19 -3.81 -8.61
C PRO A 151 -25.41 -2.38 -9.11
N SER A 152 -25.38 -1.37 -8.23
CA SER A 152 -25.52 0.04 -8.61
C SER A 152 -24.35 0.52 -9.49
N LEU A 153 -23.18 -0.13 -9.38
CA LEU A 153 -21.97 0.18 -10.13
C LEU A 153 -21.89 -0.53 -11.49
N GLN A 154 -22.89 -1.32 -11.88
CA GLN A 154 -22.94 -1.99 -13.19
C GLN A 154 -22.76 -0.99 -14.34
N GLY A 155 -21.80 -1.21 -15.23
CA GLY A 155 -21.52 -0.37 -16.39
C GLY A 155 -20.75 0.91 -16.10
N ALA A 156 -20.19 1.05 -14.88
CA ALA A 156 -19.34 2.19 -14.51
C ALA A 156 -18.12 2.30 -15.43
N ILE A 157 -17.76 3.54 -15.76
CA ILE A 157 -16.52 3.91 -16.44
C ILE A 157 -15.46 4.13 -15.36
N ILE A 158 -14.23 3.68 -15.63
CA ILE A 158 -13.10 3.73 -14.69
C ILE A 158 -11.96 4.47 -15.38
N GLU A 159 -11.70 5.71 -14.97
CA GLU A 159 -10.71 6.59 -15.64
C GLU A 159 -10.81 6.49 -17.18
N GLU A 160 -9.70 6.22 -17.86
CA GLU A 160 -9.58 6.05 -19.31
C GLU A 160 -9.53 4.56 -19.71
N VAL A 161 -9.92 3.65 -18.82
CA VAL A 161 -9.98 2.20 -19.12
C VAL A 161 -11.05 1.94 -20.17
N SER A 162 -10.70 1.21 -21.23
CA SER A 162 -11.58 0.91 -22.37
C SER A 162 -12.72 -0.07 -22.06
N ILE A 163 -12.77 -0.62 -20.85
CA ILE A 163 -13.77 -1.59 -20.41
C ILE A 163 -14.64 -0.99 -19.30
N ARG A 164 -15.96 -1.20 -19.43
CA ARG A 164 -16.92 -0.85 -18.40
C ARG A 164 -16.99 -1.93 -17.32
N ALA A 165 -17.13 -1.50 -16.08
CA ALA A 165 -17.30 -2.39 -14.95
C ALA A 165 -18.54 -3.29 -15.10
N THR A 166 -18.44 -4.55 -14.70
CA THR A 166 -19.55 -5.51 -14.66
C THR A 166 -19.71 -6.04 -13.25
N CYS A 167 -20.94 -6.20 -12.79
CA CYS A 167 -21.27 -6.77 -11.49
C CYS A 167 -21.71 -8.24 -11.67
N PRO A 168 -20.83 -9.23 -11.45
CA PRO A 168 -21.22 -10.63 -11.54
C PRO A 168 -22.15 -11.01 -10.38
N SER A 169 -23.37 -11.45 -10.71
CA SER A 169 -24.42 -11.74 -9.73
C SER A 169 -24.12 -12.93 -8.79
N HIS A 170 -23.20 -13.82 -9.17
CA HIS A 170 -22.90 -15.07 -8.48
C HIS A 170 -21.55 -15.07 -7.75
N ILE A 171 -20.82 -13.95 -7.73
CA ILE A 171 -19.50 -13.85 -7.09
C ILE A 171 -19.61 -12.92 -5.87
N PRO A 172 -19.87 -13.47 -4.66
CA PRO A 172 -19.99 -12.64 -3.47
C PRO A 172 -18.62 -12.12 -3.01
N LEU A 173 -18.56 -10.84 -2.64
CA LEU A 173 -17.39 -10.28 -1.94
C LEU A 173 -17.57 -10.45 -0.43
N GLN A 174 -16.71 -11.25 0.18
CA GLN A 174 -16.70 -11.47 1.62
C GLN A 174 -16.39 -10.17 2.39
N LEU A 175 -17.05 -9.96 3.54
CA LEU A 175 -16.86 -8.74 4.34
C LEU A 175 -15.41 -8.55 4.79
N SER A 176 -14.68 -9.63 5.06
CA SER A 176 -13.25 -9.57 5.40
C SER A 176 -12.39 -9.03 4.27
N LEU A 177 -12.69 -9.40 3.02
CA LEU A 177 -11.98 -8.88 1.84
C LEU A 177 -12.33 -7.41 1.59
N LYS A 178 -13.58 -7.02 1.82
CA LYS A 178 -14.00 -5.60 1.79
C LYS A 178 -13.23 -4.77 2.82
N LYS A 179 -13.06 -5.28 4.05
CA LYS A 179 -12.24 -4.62 5.08
C LYS A 179 -10.76 -4.52 4.71
N LEU A 180 -10.21 -5.50 3.99
CA LEU A 180 -8.80 -5.56 3.57
C LEU A 180 -8.52 -4.69 2.34
N LEU A 181 -9.32 -4.81 1.29
CA LEU A 181 -9.10 -4.17 -0.01
C LEU A 181 -9.77 -2.79 -0.13
N GLY A 182 -10.75 -2.51 0.72
CA GLY A 182 -11.52 -1.26 0.74
C GLY A 182 -12.94 -1.42 0.23
N ASP A 183 -13.77 -0.43 0.55
CA ASP A 183 -15.15 -0.34 0.09
C ASP A 183 -15.20 0.08 -1.38
N ARG A 184 -16.30 -0.26 -2.08
CA ARG A 184 -16.50 0.04 -3.51
C ARG A 184 -15.33 -0.49 -4.36
N LEU A 185 -15.00 -1.75 -4.13
CA LEU A 185 -13.93 -2.47 -4.81
C LEU A 185 -14.25 -2.67 -6.29
N VAL A 186 -13.23 -2.49 -7.12
CA VAL A 186 -13.17 -3.00 -8.50
C VAL A 186 -11.92 -3.84 -8.69
N ILE A 187 -12.08 -5.05 -9.24
CA ILE A 187 -10.97 -5.92 -9.61
C ILE A 187 -10.85 -5.91 -11.12
N LEU A 188 -9.67 -5.51 -11.60
CA LEU A 188 -9.34 -5.37 -13.01
C LEU A 188 -8.42 -6.50 -13.45
N SER A 189 -8.37 -6.79 -14.75
CA SER A 189 -7.20 -7.47 -15.31
C SER A 189 -5.93 -6.67 -15.03
N HIS A 190 -4.85 -7.35 -14.67
CA HIS A 190 -3.59 -6.69 -14.31
C HIS A 190 -3.10 -5.67 -15.35
N LYS A 191 -3.30 -5.95 -16.64
CA LYS A 191 -3.05 -5.02 -17.76
C LYS A 191 -3.61 -3.60 -17.53
N TYR A 192 -4.85 -3.46 -17.03
CA TYR A 192 -5.41 -2.12 -16.80
C TYR A 192 -4.95 -1.53 -15.49
N PHE A 193 -4.80 -2.36 -14.45
CA PHE A 193 -4.33 -1.87 -13.16
C PHE A 193 -2.88 -1.35 -13.22
N SER A 194 -2.02 -2.00 -14.00
CA SER A 194 -0.64 -1.56 -14.22
C SER A 194 -0.60 -0.22 -14.95
N ILE A 195 -1.45 0.00 -15.97
CA ILE A 195 -1.58 1.30 -16.65
C ILE A 195 -2.03 2.37 -15.65
N LEU A 196 -3.11 2.13 -14.89
CA LEU A 196 -3.64 3.10 -13.94
C LEU A 196 -2.63 3.51 -12.85
N SER A 197 -1.64 2.66 -12.58
CA SER A 197 -0.64 2.87 -11.53
C SER A 197 0.75 3.23 -12.09
N ASP A 198 0.88 3.44 -13.40
CA ASP A 198 2.14 3.82 -14.05
C ASP A 198 2.50 5.30 -13.82
N ASP A 199 3.62 5.73 -14.41
CA ASP A 199 4.12 7.08 -14.19
C ASP A 199 3.27 8.19 -14.84
N ASN A 200 2.48 7.83 -15.86
CA ASN A 200 1.67 8.75 -16.63
C ASN A 200 0.26 8.92 -16.06
N HIS A 201 -0.23 7.95 -15.28
CA HIS A 201 -1.60 7.95 -14.76
C HIS A 201 -1.69 8.29 -13.27
N LEU A 202 -0.60 8.12 -12.51
CA LEU A 202 -0.57 8.61 -11.13
C LEU A 202 -0.57 10.14 -11.08
N PRO A 203 -1.17 10.77 -10.05
CA PRO A 203 -1.20 12.21 -9.94
C PRO A 203 0.20 12.82 -9.90
N VAL A 204 0.42 13.82 -10.75
CA VAL A 204 1.62 14.65 -10.78
C VAL A 204 1.24 16.08 -10.41
N LEU A 205 1.98 16.65 -9.46
CA LEU A 205 1.74 17.99 -8.95
C LEU A 205 2.88 18.91 -9.37
N SER A 206 2.53 20.04 -9.98
CA SER A 206 3.48 21.12 -10.24
C SER A 206 3.72 21.93 -8.96
N ARG A 207 4.99 22.26 -8.74
CA ARG A 207 5.48 23.00 -7.59
C ARG A 207 6.36 24.14 -8.07
N ASN A 208 6.29 25.27 -7.39
CA ASN A 208 7.04 26.45 -7.79
C ASN A 208 7.66 27.15 -6.57
N ASN A 209 8.91 27.57 -6.71
CA ASN A 209 9.55 28.51 -5.81
C ASN A 209 9.45 29.91 -6.44
N LEU A 210 8.93 30.87 -5.68
CA LEU A 210 8.75 32.24 -6.14
C LEU A 210 9.77 33.17 -5.47
N GLU A 211 10.42 34.01 -6.28
CA GLU A 211 11.24 35.12 -5.83
C GLU A 211 10.56 36.43 -6.25
N ASN A 212 10.15 37.26 -5.29
CA ASN A 212 9.41 38.52 -5.54
C ASN A 212 8.15 38.34 -6.42
N GLY A 213 7.47 37.20 -6.28
CA GLY A 213 6.28 36.86 -7.07
C GLY A 213 6.58 36.34 -8.48
N GLN A 214 7.85 36.17 -8.86
CA GLN A 214 8.28 35.58 -10.13
C GLN A 214 8.73 34.14 -9.92
N SER A 215 8.45 33.27 -10.89
CA SER A 215 8.87 31.87 -10.84
C SER A 215 10.39 31.76 -10.94
N ALA A 216 11.01 31.21 -9.91
CA ALA A 216 12.45 30.96 -9.84
C ALA A 216 12.78 29.48 -10.10
N ASN A 217 11.91 28.56 -9.67
CA ASN A 217 12.11 27.13 -9.89
C ASN A 217 10.78 26.36 -9.96
N LEU A 218 10.45 25.78 -11.11
CA LEU A 218 9.28 24.95 -11.34
C LEU A 218 9.71 23.48 -11.42
N TRP A 219 9.05 22.59 -10.68
CA TRP A 219 9.29 21.15 -10.73
C TRP A 219 7.99 20.35 -10.61
N TYR A 220 8.04 19.08 -11.01
CA TYR A 220 6.92 18.15 -11.00
C TYR A 220 7.20 16.99 -10.04
N GLU A 221 6.20 16.66 -9.24
CA GLU A 221 6.29 15.62 -8.22
C GLU A 221 5.11 14.66 -8.32
N GLN A 222 5.40 13.38 -8.46
CA GLN A 222 4.39 12.34 -8.46
C GLN A 222 4.00 11.97 -7.03
N VAL A 223 2.72 11.63 -6.83
CA VAL A 223 2.23 11.18 -5.53
C VAL A 223 1.37 9.93 -5.66
N LEU A 224 1.46 9.05 -4.65
CA LEU A 224 0.45 8.01 -4.44
C LEU A 224 -0.80 8.66 -3.82
N PRO A 225 -2.00 8.48 -4.39
CA PRO A 225 -3.23 9.09 -3.88
C PRO A 225 -3.54 8.65 -2.44
N ARG A 226 -4.12 9.57 -1.64
CA ARG A 226 -4.78 9.20 -0.37
C ARG A 226 -5.82 8.10 -0.59
N TYR A 227 -6.15 7.31 0.43
CA TYR A 227 -6.96 6.08 0.37
C TYR A 227 -6.28 4.86 -0.26
N SER A 228 -5.13 5.01 -0.90
CA SER A 228 -4.32 3.86 -1.31
C SER A 228 -3.99 2.99 -0.11
N ARG A 229 -4.00 1.68 -0.34
CA ARG A 229 -3.69 0.64 0.62
C ARG A 229 -2.45 -0.09 0.18
N LEU A 230 -1.52 -0.28 1.10
CA LEU A 230 -0.34 -1.10 0.90
C LEU A 230 -0.31 -2.18 1.97
N TYR A 231 0.45 -3.24 1.73
CA TYR A 231 0.71 -4.25 2.75
C TYR A 231 2.19 -4.55 2.87
N PHE A 232 2.64 -4.87 4.07
CA PHE A 232 4.01 -5.33 4.31
C PHE A 232 4.03 -6.47 5.32
N MET A 233 5.10 -7.26 5.27
CA MET A 233 5.36 -8.30 6.26
C MET A 233 6.36 -7.79 7.29
N LEU A 234 6.19 -8.22 8.54
CA LEU A 234 7.14 -8.00 9.63
C LEU A 234 7.48 -9.35 10.23
N MET A 235 8.74 -9.76 10.11
CA MET A 235 9.23 -11.01 10.71
C MET A 235 9.98 -10.72 12.00
N ASP A 236 9.60 -11.41 13.07
CA ASP A 236 10.23 -11.32 14.38
C ASP A 236 10.97 -12.61 14.75
N GLY A 237 12.06 -12.44 15.51
CA GLY A 237 12.83 -13.55 16.08
C GLY A 237 12.23 -14.11 17.37
N ASN A 238 11.40 -13.32 18.08
CA ASN A 238 10.87 -13.65 19.41
C ASN A 238 9.54 -12.93 19.67
N ALA A 239 8.44 -13.50 19.18
CA ALA A 239 7.08 -12.96 19.23
C ALA A 239 6.54 -12.63 20.63
N GLN A 240 7.16 -13.14 21.71
CA GLN A 240 6.71 -12.96 23.09
C GLN A 240 7.39 -11.78 23.81
N SER A 241 8.21 -10.99 23.12
CA SER A 241 8.83 -9.80 23.70
C SER A 241 7.78 -8.75 24.11
N GLU A 242 7.87 -8.24 25.34
CA GLU A 242 7.06 -7.12 25.82
C GLU A 242 7.20 -5.89 24.91
N TYR A 243 8.39 -5.68 24.33
CA TYR A 243 8.65 -4.60 23.38
C TYR A 243 7.84 -4.76 22.09
N LEU A 244 7.68 -5.99 21.57
CA LEU A 244 6.84 -6.24 20.39
C LEU A 244 5.37 -6.04 20.69
N LYS A 245 4.90 -6.44 21.86
CA LYS A 245 3.53 -6.16 22.29
C LYS A 245 3.29 -4.65 22.34
N LYS A 246 4.15 -3.90 23.04
CA LYS A 246 4.06 -2.43 23.13
C LYS A 246 4.13 -1.75 21.76
N PHE A 247 5.00 -2.23 20.87
CA PHE A 247 5.10 -1.76 19.49
C PHE A 247 3.76 -1.91 18.77
N ARG A 248 3.14 -3.09 18.83
CA ARG A 248 1.85 -3.35 18.17
C ARG A 248 0.70 -2.54 18.78
N ASP A 249 0.59 -2.54 20.09
CA ASP A 249 -0.45 -1.81 20.83
C ASP A 249 -0.39 -0.30 20.52
N THR A 250 0.81 0.25 20.31
CA THR A 250 0.99 1.65 19.91
C THR A 250 0.73 1.86 18.42
N LEU A 251 1.32 1.02 17.57
CA LEU A 251 1.32 1.18 16.11
C LEU A 251 -0.08 0.98 15.50
N CYS A 252 -0.82 0.00 15.99
CA CYS A 252 -2.06 -0.50 15.37
C CYS A 252 -3.34 0.09 15.97
N THR A 253 -3.23 1.14 16.79
CA THR A 253 -4.41 1.82 17.35
C THR A 253 -5.05 2.72 16.29
N PRO A 254 -6.40 2.76 16.14
CA PRO A 254 -7.06 3.59 15.14
C PRO A 254 -6.76 5.10 15.22
N SER A 255 -6.37 5.62 16.39
CA SER A 255 -5.97 7.02 16.56
C SER A 255 -4.50 7.30 16.20
N THR A 256 -3.68 6.26 16.03
CA THR A 256 -2.27 6.41 15.68
C THR A 256 -2.13 6.78 14.20
N ILE A 257 -1.48 7.91 13.95
CA ILE A 257 -1.15 8.37 12.61
C ILE A 257 0.37 8.47 12.51
N ILE A 258 0.93 7.87 11.46
CA ILE A 258 2.37 7.89 11.17
C ILE A 258 2.58 8.60 9.84
N GLN A 259 3.69 9.32 9.73
CA GLN A 259 4.13 9.95 8.50
C GLN A 259 5.21 9.08 7.83
N ILE A 260 5.02 8.75 6.55
CA ILE A 260 5.95 7.97 5.73
C ILE A 260 6.21 8.72 4.42
N GLY A 261 7.49 8.84 4.04
CA GLY A 261 7.92 9.55 2.83
C GLY A 261 8.31 11.00 3.11
N ALA A 262 8.44 11.81 2.05
CA ALA A 262 8.81 13.21 2.15
C ALA A 262 7.59 14.13 2.38
N ASN A 263 7.85 15.44 2.40
CA ASN A 263 6.82 16.48 2.37
C ASN A 263 5.84 16.48 3.56
N ALA A 264 6.30 16.04 4.73
CA ALA A 264 5.55 16.08 5.98
C ALA A 264 5.02 17.49 6.30
N SER A 265 5.84 18.53 6.10
CA SER A 265 5.49 19.93 6.41
C SER A 265 4.33 20.49 5.58
N ILE A 266 4.02 19.88 4.44
CA ILE A 266 2.86 20.22 3.59
C ILE A 266 1.76 19.17 3.66
N GLY A 267 1.80 18.29 4.65
CA GLY A 267 0.72 17.35 4.94
C GLY A 267 0.80 16.02 4.20
N TYR A 268 1.96 15.61 3.68
CA TYR A 268 2.09 14.35 2.91
C TYR A 268 2.56 13.18 3.76
N GLY A 269 2.14 11.99 3.35
CA GLY A 269 2.62 10.73 3.90
C GLY A 269 1.93 10.27 5.18
N TYR A 270 0.92 10.99 5.67
CA TYR A 270 0.15 10.58 6.84
C TYR A 270 -0.73 9.37 6.51
N CYS A 271 -0.60 8.31 7.31
CA CYS A 271 -1.29 7.04 7.16
C CYS A 271 -1.57 6.36 8.52
N GLN A 272 -2.50 5.41 8.51
CA GLN A 272 -2.74 4.48 9.60
C GLN A 272 -2.17 3.10 9.25
N ILE A 273 -1.70 2.38 10.26
CA ILE A 273 -1.21 1.01 10.10
C ILE A 273 -2.07 0.09 10.95
N SER A 274 -2.50 -1.04 10.40
CA SER A 274 -3.25 -2.07 11.12
C SER A 274 -2.64 -3.44 10.89
N GLU A 275 -2.54 -4.25 11.93
CA GLU A 275 -2.20 -5.67 11.82
C GLU A 275 -3.38 -6.46 11.23
N LEU A 276 -3.08 -7.41 10.35
CA LEU A 276 -4.09 -8.34 9.85
C LEU A 276 -4.52 -9.29 10.97
N SER A 277 -5.80 -9.23 11.36
CA SER A 277 -6.37 -10.11 12.39
C SER A 277 -7.23 -11.23 11.79
N PRO A 278 -7.26 -12.43 12.41
CA PRO A 278 -8.22 -13.49 12.07
C PRO A 278 -9.68 -13.03 12.24
N PHE A 279 -10.65 -13.74 11.64
CA PHE A 279 -12.08 -13.42 11.75
C PHE A 279 -12.99 -14.65 11.79
#